data_AF-A0A4Q7MT59-F1
#
_entry.id   AF-A0A4Q7MT59-F1
#
_cell.length_a   1.000
_cell.length_b   1.000
_cell.length_c   1.000
_cell.angle_alpha   90.00
_cell.angle_beta   90.00
_cell.angle_gamma   90.00
#
_symmetry.space_group_name_H-M   'P 1'
#
loop_
_entity.id
_entity.type
_entity.pdbx_description
1 polymer ?
#
loop_
_entity_poly.entity_id
_entity_poly.type
_entity_poly.pdbx_seq_one_letter_code
_entity_poly.pdbx_strand_id
1 'polypeptide(L)'
;MFATRSNIFFIALLAGSLLGACETKQSKGSNTVTVNQHPAGNAADRLAQAGLDKSPMDMAYFPVEYPKLKMAHPNLEPPIARVIFSRPQKGGRTIFGEVVKYGSTWRMGANEATELEFFRDVTINGKTVPKGRYVLYAIPWENEWTMILNNDLYTWGLKIDSTKDVFKFNIPIARTNFPFEVFTMEFIPVEKGMQLVMEWDSVRAILPIKY
;
A
#
# COMPACT_ATOMS: atom_id res chain seq x y z
N MET A 1 -10.88 66.58 40.05
CA MET A 1 -10.73 67.90 39.42
C MET A 1 -11.71 67.96 38.26
N PHE A 2 -12.64 68.94 38.33
CA PHE A 2 -13.39 69.65 37.26
C PHE A 2 -13.47 69.03 35.84
N ALA A 3 -14.55 69.12 35.06
CA ALA A 3 -15.82 69.83 35.14
C ALA A 3 -16.68 69.46 33.90
N THR A 4 -17.99 69.44 34.10
CA THR A 4 -19.06 70.11 33.33
C THR A 4 -19.09 70.07 31.79
N ARG A 5 -20.29 69.68 31.30
CA ARG A 5 -20.81 69.80 29.94
C ARG A 5 -20.89 71.27 29.45
N SER A 6 -20.73 71.49 28.14
CA SER A 6 -21.56 72.48 27.39
C SER A 6 -21.52 72.26 25.87
N ASN A 7 -22.64 72.56 25.23
CA ASN A 7 -23.05 72.32 23.84
C ASN A 7 -22.36 73.20 22.79
N ILE A 8 -22.14 72.69 21.57
CA ILE A 8 -22.05 73.50 20.33
C ILE A 8 -22.77 72.80 19.16
N PHE A 9 -23.35 73.67 18.33
CA PHE A 9 -24.39 73.55 17.31
C PHE A 9 -24.11 72.73 16.03
N PHE A 10 -25.24 72.36 15.40
CA PHE A 10 -25.50 72.02 13.99
C PHE A 10 -24.66 72.79 12.95
N ILE A 11 -24.30 72.12 11.84
CA ILE A 11 -24.68 72.45 10.45
C ILE A 11 -24.25 71.29 9.51
N ALA A 12 -25.16 70.91 8.61
CA ALA A 12 -25.01 69.90 7.56
C ALA A 12 -24.48 70.51 6.25
N LEU A 13 -23.73 69.75 5.43
CA LEU A 13 -24.11 69.41 4.03
C LEU A 13 -23.05 68.56 3.27
N LEU A 14 -23.56 67.44 2.72
CA LEU A 14 -23.40 66.83 1.38
C LEU A 14 -22.06 66.37 0.73
N ALA A 15 -22.26 65.27 -0.02
CA ALA A 15 -21.53 64.71 -1.19
C ALA A 15 -20.35 63.78 -0.86
N GLY A 16 -20.50 62.46 -0.98
CA GLY A 16 -20.48 61.68 -2.24
C GLY A 16 -19.04 61.24 -2.52
N SER A 17 -18.64 59.97 -2.44
CA SER A 17 -19.04 58.93 -3.39
C SER A 17 -18.19 57.66 -3.23
N LEU A 18 -18.73 56.56 -3.77
CA LEU A 18 -18.13 55.27 -4.17
C LEU A 18 -17.63 54.27 -3.11
N LEU A 19 -18.59 53.39 -2.77
CA LEU A 19 -18.42 51.99 -2.39
C LEU A 19 -17.62 51.21 -3.45
N GLY A 20 -16.62 50.47 -2.99
CA GLY A 20 -15.98 49.36 -3.70
C GLY A 20 -15.89 48.14 -2.79
N ALA A 21 -17.04 47.58 -2.41
CA ALA A 21 -17.11 46.31 -1.70
C ALA A 21 -17.06 45.17 -2.72
N CYS A 22 -15.92 44.50 -2.82
CA CYS A 22 -15.83 43.19 -3.48
C CYS A 22 -16.24 42.14 -2.44
N GLU A 23 -17.55 41.90 -2.29
CA GLU A 23 -18.05 40.76 -1.53
C GLU A 23 -17.82 39.48 -2.34
N THR A 24 -16.83 38.69 -1.94
CA THR A 24 -16.67 37.31 -2.38
C THR A 24 -17.89 36.52 -1.93
N LYS A 25 -18.80 36.23 -2.87
CA LYS A 25 -19.95 35.37 -2.66
C LYS A 25 -19.46 33.93 -2.43
N GLN A 26 -19.17 33.59 -1.17
CA GLN A 26 -18.87 32.22 -0.77
C GLN A 26 -20.18 31.43 -0.77
N SER A 27 -20.47 30.78 -1.90
CA SER A 27 -21.51 29.76 -1.98
C SER A 27 -21.12 28.61 -1.05
N LYS A 28 -21.71 28.57 0.15
CA LYS A 28 -21.74 27.38 1.00
C LYS A 28 -22.66 26.37 0.33
N GLY A 29 -22.13 25.61 -0.63
CA GLY A 29 -22.77 24.38 -1.08
C GLY A 29 -22.81 23.40 0.09
N SER A 30 -23.96 23.27 0.75
CA SER A 30 -24.20 22.19 1.70
C SER A 30 -24.41 20.91 0.90
N ASN A 31 -23.35 20.12 0.73
CA ASN A 31 -23.46 18.79 0.15
C ASN A 31 -24.05 17.86 1.21
N THR A 32 -25.37 17.91 1.40
CA THR A 32 -26.06 16.92 2.24
C THR A 32 -26.23 15.65 1.40
N VAL A 33 -25.31 14.71 1.55
CA VAL A 33 -25.44 13.37 0.94
C VAL A 33 -26.51 12.61 1.71
N THR A 34 -27.66 12.37 1.07
CA THR A 34 -28.67 11.47 1.62
C THR A 34 -28.27 10.04 1.26
N VAL A 35 -27.76 9.30 2.24
CA VAL A 35 -27.52 7.86 2.07
C VAL A 35 -28.88 7.17 2.02
N ASN A 36 -29.25 6.60 0.87
CA ASN A 36 -30.48 5.82 0.75
C ASN A 36 -30.42 4.61 1.69
N GLN A 37 -31.12 4.68 2.82
CA GLN A 37 -31.19 3.60 3.79
C GLN A 37 -32.11 2.45 3.36
N HIS A 38 -32.87 2.63 2.27
CA HIS A 38 -33.66 1.61 1.60
C HIS A 38 -33.56 1.80 0.08
N PRO A 39 -32.87 0.92 -0.65
CA PRO A 39 -32.77 1.03 -2.09
C PRO A 39 -34.10 0.64 -2.75
N ALA A 40 -34.89 1.64 -3.15
CA ALA A 40 -36.02 1.45 -4.06
C ALA A 40 -35.50 1.53 -5.50
N GLY A 41 -34.98 0.42 -6.03
CA GLY A 41 -34.53 0.32 -7.42
C GLY A 41 -34.91 -1.03 -8.00
N ASN A 42 -35.47 -1.04 -9.21
CA ASN A 42 -35.74 -2.27 -9.95
C ASN A 42 -34.42 -3.02 -10.18
N ALA A 43 -34.44 -4.35 -10.14
CA ALA A 43 -33.24 -5.17 -10.32
C ALA A 43 -32.48 -4.90 -11.64
N ALA A 44 -33.14 -4.29 -12.62
CA ALA A 44 -32.60 -3.86 -13.91
C ALA A 44 -31.67 -2.62 -13.84
N ASP A 45 -31.71 -1.83 -12.77
CA ASP A 45 -30.83 -0.63 -12.60
C ASP A 45 -29.49 -0.94 -11.91
N ARG A 46 -29.28 -2.19 -11.46
CA ARG A 46 -27.96 -2.61 -11.00
C ARG A 46 -27.10 -2.91 -12.21
N LEU A 47 -26.24 -1.95 -12.58
CA LEU A 47 -25.01 -2.30 -13.31
C LEU A 47 -24.40 -3.49 -12.58
N ALA A 48 -24.20 -4.61 -13.28
CA ALA A 48 -23.64 -5.82 -12.69
C ALA A 48 -22.32 -5.43 -12.03
N GLN A 49 -22.33 -5.33 -10.70
CA GLN A 49 -21.12 -5.01 -9.97
C GLN A 49 -20.20 -6.19 -10.24
N ALA A 50 -19.07 -5.90 -10.89
CA ALA A 50 -18.04 -6.91 -11.09
C ALA A 50 -17.80 -7.57 -9.72
N GLY A 51 -17.88 -8.90 -9.68
CA GLY A 51 -17.65 -9.62 -8.43
C GLY A 51 -16.32 -9.22 -7.82
N LEU A 52 -16.21 -9.33 -6.49
CA LEU A 52 -14.96 -9.00 -5.80
C LEU A 52 -13.79 -9.78 -6.42
N ASP A 53 -12.68 -9.07 -6.68
CA ASP A 53 -11.45 -9.70 -7.15
C ASP A 53 -11.05 -10.83 -6.18
N LYS A 54 -10.77 -12.01 -6.73
CA LYS A 54 -10.34 -13.19 -5.94
C LYS A 54 -8.88 -13.06 -5.49
N SER A 55 -8.18 -12.04 -5.95
CA SER A 55 -6.81 -11.73 -5.61
C SER A 55 -6.59 -10.22 -5.52
N PRO A 56 -7.25 -9.52 -4.58
CA PRO A 56 -7.10 -8.08 -4.45
C PRO A 56 -5.64 -7.72 -4.18
N MET A 57 -5.21 -6.59 -4.71
CA MET A 57 -3.90 -6.02 -4.42
C MET A 57 -3.87 -5.45 -2.99
N ASP A 58 -2.75 -5.68 -2.31
CA ASP A 58 -2.47 -5.18 -0.97
C ASP A 58 -1.04 -4.67 -0.88
N MET A 59 -0.73 -3.98 0.21
CA MET A 59 0.52 -3.30 0.43
C MET A 59 0.90 -3.33 1.90
N ALA A 60 2.12 -3.78 2.18
CA ALA A 60 2.70 -3.73 3.52
C ALA A 60 3.93 -2.82 3.55
N TYR A 61 4.11 -2.13 4.66
CA TYR A 61 5.24 -1.23 4.90
C TYR A 61 6.10 -1.73 6.05
N PHE A 62 7.38 -1.35 6.02
CA PHE A 62 8.23 -1.36 7.19
C PHE A 62 8.82 0.05 7.44
N PRO A 63 8.72 0.64 8.64
CA PRO A 63 8.04 0.10 9.81
C PRO A 63 6.54 -0.14 9.56
N VAL A 64 5.99 -1.12 10.27
CA VAL A 64 4.57 -1.49 10.17
C VAL A 64 3.72 -0.28 10.53
N GLU A 65 2.57 -0.11 9.83
CA GLU A 65 1.69 1.06 9.96
C GLU A 65 2.33 2.40 9.55
N TYR A 66 3.33 2.41 8.67
CA TYR A 66 4.01 3.63 8.24
C TYR A 66 3.09 4.81 7.88
N PRO A 67 1.98 4.65 7.12
CA PRO A 67 1.07 5.77 6.84
C PRO A 67 0.50 6.43 8.10
N LYS A 68 0.12 5.63 9.12
CA LYS A 68 -0.37 6.14 10.40
C LYS A 68 0.75 6.85 11.16
N LEU A 69 1.95 6.28 11.17
CA LEU A 69 3.13 6.90 11.79
C LEU A 69 3.45 8.26 11.14
N LYS A 70 3.37 8.35 9.80
CA LYS A 70 3.60 9.60 9.07
C LYS A 70 2.58 10.69 9.41
N MET A 71 1.31 10.32 9.64
CA MET A 71 0.29 11.26 10.10
C MET A 71 0.59 11.81 11.50
N ALA A 72 1.08 10.97 12.41
CA ALA A 72 1.45 11.38 13.76
C ALA A 72 2.77 12.18 13.81
N HIS A 73 3.67 11.95 12.84
CA HIS A 73 5.00 12.51 12.80
C HIS A 73 5.29 13.13 11.41
N PRO A 74 4.98 14.43 11.20
CA PRO A 74 5.14 15.08 9.89
C PRO A 74 6.56 14.99 9.31
N ASN A 75 7.58 14.99 10.17
CA ASN A 75 8.99 14.90 9.78
C ASN A 75 9.57 13.48 9.83
N LEU A 76 8.71 12.44 9.83
CA LEU A 76 9.17 11.05 9.77
C LEU A 76 9.90 10.79 8.44
N GLU A 77 11.08 10.18 8.55
CA GLU A 77 11.86 9.65 7.43
C GLU A 77 11.03 8.67 6.59
N PRO A 78 11.34 8.47 5.29
CA PRO A 78 10.69 7.47 4.46
C PRO A 78 10.66 6.07 5.11
N PRO A 79 9.69 5.20 4.74
CA PRO A 79 9.68 3.83 5.23
C PRO A 79 10.96 3.15 4.76
N ILE A 80 11.43 2.12 5.45
CA ILE A 80 12.62 1.36 5.04
C ILE A 80 12.29 0.47 3.84
N ALA A 81 11.12 -0.17 3.87
CA ALA A 81 10.65 -1.03 2.79
C ALA A 81 9.14 -0.97 2.59
N ARG A 82 8.74 -1.39 1.40
CA ARG A 82 7.35 -1.60 1.00
C ARG A 82 7.27 -2.82 0.11
N VAL A 83 6.23 -3.63 0.28
CA VAL A 83 5.85 -4.66 -0.68
C VAL A 83 4.44 -4.37 -1.19
N ILE A 84 4.25 -4.45 -2.50
CA ILE A 84 2.94 -4.39 -3.17
C ILE A 84 2.73 -5.74 -3.83
N PHE A 85 1.65 -6.41 -3.50
CA PHE A 85 1.41 -7.80 -3.92
C PHE A 85 -0.08 -8.07 -4.00
N SER A 86 -0.47 -9.01 -4.84
CA SER A 86 -1.85 -9.48 -4.89
C SER A 86 -2.04 -10.68 -3.98
N ARG A 87 -3.26 -10.82 -3.42
CA ARG A 87 -3.59 -11.82 -2.39
C ARG A 87 -4.48 -12.95 -2.93
N PRO A 88 -4.00 -13.85 -3.80
CA PRO A 88 -4.83 -14.93 -4.31
C PRO A 88 -5.33 -15.83 -3.19
N GLN A 89 -6.61 -16.18 -3.26
CA GLN A 89 -7.23 -17.16 -2.37
C GLN A 89 -6.84 -18.59 -2.75
N LYS A 90 -6.74 -19.50 -1.79
CA LYS A 90 -6.46 -20.92 -2.02
C LYS A 90 -7.65 -21.57 -2.73
N GLY A 91 -8.87 -21.31 -2.29
CA GLY A 91 -10.11 -21.74 -2.94
C GLY A 91 -10.22 -23.26 -3.04
N GLY A 92 -9.81 -23.98 -1.99
CA GLY A 92 -9.83 -25.44 -1.94
C GLY A 92 -8.76 -26.16 -2.76
N ARG A 93 -7.91 -25.44 -3.51
CA ARG A 93 -6.85 -26.00 -4.35
C ARG A 93 -5.62 -26.41 -3.53
N THR A 94 -4.81 -27.31 -4.06
CA THR A 94 -3.42 -27.52 -3.61
C THR A 94 -2.56 -26.43 -4.24
N ILE A 95 -1.83 -25.66 -3.42
CA ILE A 95 -1.06 -24.54 -3.95
C ILE A 95 0.30 -24.98 -4.45
N PHE A 96 1.17 -25.46 -3.56
CA PHE A 96 2.54 -25.80 -3.91
C PHE A 96 2.62 -27.22 -4.47
N GLY A 97 3.21 -27.37 -5.65
CA GLY A 97 3.27 -28.61 -6.42
C GLY A 97 2.22 -28.71 -7.53
N GLU A 98 1.12 -27.95 -7.46
CA GLU A 98 0.07 -27.93 -8.49
C GLU A 98 -0.09 -26.54 -9.13
N VAL A 99 -0.70 -25.58 -8.42
CA VAL A 99 -0.91 -24.21 -8.91
C VAL A 99 0.43 -23.49 -9.07
N VAL A 100 1.28 -23.59 -8.05
CA VAL A 100 2.65 -23.09 -8.04
C VAL A 100 3.57 -24.29 -8.17
N LYS A 101 4.11 -24.49 -9.38
CA LYS A 101 4.96 -25.63 -9.71
C LYS A 101 6.33 -25.51 -9.06
N TYR A 102 6.81 -26.59 -8.46
CA TYR A 102 8.18 -26.64 -7.96
C TYR A 102 9.19 -26.53 -9.10
N GLY A 103 10.33 -25.90 -8.81
CA GLY A 103 11.41 -25.65 -9.77
C GLY A 103 11.05 -24.67 -10.91
N SER A 104 9.87 -24.05 -10.86
CA SER A 104 9.44 -23.03 -11.81
C SER A 104 9.36 -21.66 -11.14
N THR A 105 9.76 -20.62 -11.86
CA THR A 105 9.66 -19.25 -11.37
C THR A 105 8.19 -18.81 -11.24
N TRP A 106 7.87 -18.18 -10.12
CA TRP A 106 6.56 -17.66 -9.76
C TRP A 106 6.66 -16.18 -9.41
N ARG A 107 5.73 -15.37 -9.92
CA ARG A 107 5.58 -13.92 -9.65
C ARG A 107 5.13 -13.54 -8.24
N MET A 108 4.99 -14.53 -7.35
CA MET A 108 4.61 -14.32 -5.94
C MET A 108 3.29 -13.58 -5.75
N GLY A 109 2.21 -14.09 -6.32
CA GLY A 109 0.87 -13.47 -6.27
C GLY A 109 0.04 -13.88 -7.49
N ALA A 110 -1.04 -13.14 -7.76
CA ALA A 110 -1.79 -13.19 -9.01
C ALA A 110 -2.01 -11.77 -9.56
N ASN A 111 -2.65 -11.63 -10.72
CA ASN A 111 -2.82 -10.36 -11.42
C ASN A 111 -1.48 -9.67 -11.70
N GLU A 112 -1.04 -8.68 -10.91
CA GLU A 112 0.20 -7.93 -11.10
C GLU A 112 1.45 -8.66 -10.56
N ALA A 113 2.64 -8.27 -11.04
CA ALA A 113 3.90 -8.74 -10.47
C ALA A 113 4.10 -8.14 -9.07
N THR A 114 4.57 -8.93 -8.12
CA THR A 114 4.87 -8.41 -6.78
C THR A 114 6.10 -7.51 -6.81
N GLU A 115 5.95 -6.30 -6.27
CA GLU A 115 7.00 -5.30 -6.21
C GLU A 115 7.50 -5.14 -4.78
N LEU A 116 8.81 -5.32 -4.57
CA LEU A 116 9.51 -5.05 -3.33
C LEU A 116 10.38 -3.81 -3.50
N GLU A 117 10.12 -2.80 -2.68
CA GLU A 117 10.83 -1.53 -2.70
C GLU A 117 11.61 -1.31 -1.40
N PHE A 118 12.87 -0.93 -1.54
CA PHE A 118 13.73 -0.48 -0.46
C PHE A 118 14.02 1.01 -0.65
N PHE A 119 13.86 1.79 0.41
CA PHE A 119 14.07 3.25 0.37
C PHE A 119 15.47 3.66 0.84
N ARG A 120 16.28 2.68 1.23
CA ARG A 120 17.71 2.75 1.54
C ARG A 120 18.37 1.44 1.15
N ASP A 121 19.69 1.41 1.14
CA ASP A 121 20.43 0.16 0.97
C ASP A 121 20.13 -0.79 2.13
N VAL A 122 19.96 -2.07 1.80
CA VAL A 122 19.71 -3.15 2.76
C VAL A 122 20.71 -4.28 2.54
N THR A 123 20.78 -5.21 3.48
CA THR A 123 21.59 -6.43 3.35
C THR A 123 20.70 -7.66 3.44
N ILE A 124 20.76 -8.51 2.42
CA ILE A 124 20.03 -9.77 2.33
C ILE A 124 21.04 -10.90 2.11
N ASN A 125 21.04 -11.88 3.02
CA ASN A 125 21.95 -13.03 2.95
C ASN A 125 23.43 -12.64 2.70
N GLY A 126 23.90 -11.58 3.37
CA GLY A 126 25.27 -11.06 3.26
C GLY A 126 25.55 -10.19 2.02
N LYS A 127 24.58 -10.01 1.11
CA LYS A 127 24.72 -9.14 -0.07
C LYS A 127 24.06 -7.79 0.18
N THR A 128 24.75 -6.71 -0.14
CA THR A 128 24.15 -5.38 -0.17
C THR A 128 23.22 -5.27 -1.38
N VAL A 129 21.95 -5.00 -1.12
CA VAL A 129 20.93 -4.68 -2.12
C VAL A 129 20.73 -3.16 -2.06
N PRO A 130 21.02 -2.44 -3.17
CA PRO A 130 20.83 -1.00 -3.20
C PRO A 130 19.38 -0.60 -2.95
N LYS A 131 19.19 0.64 -2.50
CA LYS A 131 17.90 1.32 -2.58
C LYS A 131 17.33 1.19 -3.99
N GLY A 132 16.07 0.78 -4.10
CA GLY A 132 15.42 0.60 -5.37
C GLY A 132 14.14 -0.18 -5.27
N ARG A 133 13.47 -0.32 -6.41
CA ARG A 133 12.28 -1.14 -6.56
C ARG A 133 12.59 -2.30 -7.48
N TYR A 134 12.11 -3.47 -7.09
CA TYR A 134 12.38 -4.73 -7.75
C TYR A 134 11.09 -5.51 -7.90
N VAL A 135 10.96 -6.25 -8.99
CA VAL A 135 10.01 -7.36 -9.03
C VAL A 135 10.58 -8.49 -8.19
N LEU A 136 9.75 -9.02 -7.29
CA LEU A 136 10.07 -10.15 -6.44
C LEU A 136 9.51 -11.42 -7.07
N TYR A 137 10.40 -12.32 -7.47
CA TYR A 137 10.05 -13.67 -7.89
C TYR A 137 10.53 -14.70 -6.85
N ALA A 138 9.94 -15.89 -6.88
CA ALA A 138 10.44 -17.06 -6.19
C ALA A 138 10.46 -18.27 -7.12
N ILE A 139 11.43 -19.17 -6.93
CA ILE A 139 11.39 -20.54 -7.43
C ILE A 139 11.15 -21.44 -6.22
N PRO A 140 9.95 -21.99 -6.06
CA PRO A 140 9.64 -22.85 -4.92
C PRO A 140 10.27 -24.23 -5.08
N TRP A 141 10.80 -24.76 -3.98
CA TRP A 141 11.17 -26.16 -3.80
C TRP A 141 10.49 -26.70 -2.54
N GLU A 142 10.66 -28.00 -2.27
CA GLU A 142 9.99 -28.66 -1.14
C GLU A 142 10.45 -28.16 0.24
N ASN A 143 11.70 -27.68 0.34
CA ASN A 143 12.35 -27.32 1.62
C ASN A 143 12.92 -25.89 1.63
N GLU A 144 13.08 -25.25 0.47
CA GLU A 144 13.59 -23.88 0.35
C GLU A 144 12.96 -23.19 -0.85
N TRP A 145 12.98 -21.86 -0.86
CA TRP A 145 12.67 -21.06 -2.05
C TRP A 145 13.91 -20.32 -2.51
N THR A 146 14.15 -20.28 -3.82
CA THR A 146 15.10 -19.34 -4.40
C THR A 146 14.38 -18.03 -4.69
N MET A 147 14.68 -17.01 -3.93
CA MET A 147 14.13 -15.67 -4.11
C MET A 147 14.96 -14.90 -5.12
N ILE A 148 14.30 -14.07 -5.93
CA ILE A 148 14.91 -13.33 -7.01
C ILE A 148 14.41 -11.88 -6.98
N LEU A 149 15.35 -10.93 -7.02
CA LEU A 149 15.05 -9.52 -7.29
C LEU A 149 15.37 -9.25 -8.76
N ASN A 150 14.40 -8.73 -9.50
CA ASN A 150 14.48 -8.50 -10.93
C ASN A 150 14.11 -7.04 -11.26
N ASN A 151 14.79 -6.44 -12.25
CA ASN A 151 14.62 -5.03 -12.60
C ASN A 151 13.55 -4.75 -13.69
N ASP A 152 12.83 -5.76 -14.17
CA ASP A 152 11.77 -5.63 -15.17
C ASP A 152 10.46 -5.12 -14.51
N LEU A 153 10.45 -3.85 -14.10
CA LEU A 153 9.29 -3.22 -13.47
C LEU A 153 8.13 -2.98 -14.45
N TYR A 154 6.94 -2.72 -13.91
CA TYR A 154 5.72 -2.43 -14.69
C TYR A 154 5.27 -3.57 -15.61
N THR A 155 5.56 -4.81 -15.18
CA THR A 155 5.21 -6.05 -15.88
C THR A 155 4.11 -6.80 -15.14
N TRP A 156 3.42 -7.67 -15.87
CA TRP A 156 2.48 -8.62 -15.28
C TRP A 156 3.19 -9.83 -14.62
N GLY A 157 4.49 -9.98 -14.88
CA GLY A 157 5.35 -10.98 -14.25
C GLY A 157 5.17 -12.41 -14.75
N LEU A 158 4.44 -12.62 -15.85
CA LEU A 158 4.29 -13.95 -16.47
C LEU A 158 5.36 -14.23 -17.52
N LYS A 159 5.81 -13.20 -18.24
CA LYS A 159 6.92 -13.28 -19.19
C LYS A 159 8.18 -12.78 -18.48
N ILE A 160 8.84 -13.70 -17.79
CA ILE A 160 9.99 -13.38 -16.95
C ILE A 160 11.24 -13.28 -17.82
N ASP A 161 11.86 -12.10 -17.84
CA ASP A 161 13.19 -11.90 -18.43
C ASP A 161 14.26 -12.12 -17.35
N SER A 162 14.85 -13.32 -17.33
CA SER A 162 15.90 -13.68 -16.37
C SER A 162 17.21 -12.90 -16.58
N THR A 163 17.40 -12.22 -17.71
CA THR A 163 18.55 -11.33 -17.91
C THR A 163 18.48 -10.07 -17.05
N LYS A 164 17.31 -9.79 -16.46
CA LYS A 164 17.07 -8.70 -15.52
C LYS A 164 17.17 -9.11 -14.04
N ASP A 165 17.49 -10.38 -13.75
CA ASP A 165 17.71 -10.86 -12.40
C ASP A 165 18.99 -10.24 -11.82
N VAL A 166 18.88 -9.45 -10.77
CA VAL A 166 20.01 -8.75 -10.14
C VAL A 166 20.45 -9.37 -8.81
N PHE A 167 19.54 -9.98 -8.07
CA PHE A 167 19.88 -10.72 -6.86
C PHE A 167 19.16 -12.05 -6.83
N LYS A 168 19.87 -13.09 -6.36
CA LYS A 168 19.33 -14.40 -6.04
C LYS A 168 19.86 -14.86 -4.69
N PHE A 169 18.97 -15.39 -3.87
CA PHE A 169 19.27 -15.94 -2.55
C PHE A 169 18.28 -17.04 -2.19
N ASN A 170 18.76 -18.10 -1.56
CA ASN A 170 17.91 -19.16 -1.04
C ASN A 170 17.47 -18.84 0.38
N ILE A 171 16.21 -19.15 0.68
CA ILE A 171 15.66 -19.08 2.03
C ILE A 171 14.97 -20.41 2.38
N PRO A 172 15.10 -20.91 3.62
CA PRO A 172 14.38 -22.10 4.04
C PRO A 172 12.88 -21.79 4.12
N ILE A 173 12.06 -22.83 3.97
CA ILE A 173 10.64 -22.75 4.29
C ILE A 173 10.30 -23.58 5.52
N ALA A 174 9.20 -23.20 6.16
CA ALA A 174 8.59 -23.95 7.24
C ALA A 174 7.15 -24.34 6.85
N ARG A 175 6.68 -25.45 7.43
CA ARG A 175 5.26 -25.80 7.38
C ARG A 175 4.52 -25.10 8.50
N THR A 176 3.32 -24.62 8.22
CA THR A 176 2.43 -24.03 9.22
C THR A 176 1.48 -25.08 9.75
N ASN A 177 1.01 -24.92 10.99
CA ASN A 177 0.08 -25.87 11.62
C ASN A 177 -1.31 -25.85 10.97
N PHE A 178 -1.68 -24.73 10.35
CA PHE A 178 -2.95 -24.52 9.69
C PHE A 178 -2.71 -23.85 8.33
N PRO A 179 -3.53 -24.18 7.31
CA PRO A 179 -3.41 -23.58 5.99
C PRO A 179 -3.89 -22.13 5.99
N PHE A 180 -3.12 -21.26 5.36
CA PHE A 180 -3.50 -19.88 5.05
C PHE A 180 -4.36 -19.87 3.79
N GLU A 181 -5.62 -19.46 3.94
CA GLU A 181 -6.56 -19.36 2.81
C GLU A 181 -6.17 -18.26 1.83
N VAL A 182 -5.52 -17.20 2.30
CA VAL A 182 -5.17 -16.03 1.48
C VAL A 182 -3.67 -15.85 1.52
N PHE A 183 -3.06 -15.70 0.34
CA PHE A 183 -1.64 -15.36 0.27
C PHE A 183 -1.37 -14.04 0.98
N THR A 184 -0.39 -14.06 1.89
CA THR A 184 -0.11 -12.95 2.79
C THR A 184 1.38 -12.65 2.78
N MET A 185 1.72 -11.37 2.68
CA MET A 185 3.06 -10.86 2.92
C MET A 185 3.01 -9.78 3.98
N GLU A 186 3.88 -9.87 4.98
CA GLU A 186 3.98 -8.89 6.05
C GLU A 186 5.42 -8.69 6.51
N PHE A 187 5.72 -7.50 7.02
CA PHE A 187 7.01 -7.24 7.64
C PHE A 187 6.93 -7.40 9.15
N ILE A 188 7.85 -8.18 9.72
CA ILE A 188 8.00 -8.36 11.16
C ILE A 188 9.33 -7.74 11.61
N PRO A 189 9.34 -6.81 12.60
CA PRO A 189 10.57 -6.26 13.14
C PRO A 189 11.34 -7.34 13.90
N VAL A 190 12.66 -7.34 13.75
CA VAL A 190 13.58 -8.16 14.56
C VAL A 190 14.70 -7.29 15.09
N GLU A 191 15.43 -7.77 16.10
CA GLU A 191 16.46 -6.98 16.79
C GLU A 191 17.47 -6.31 15.82
N LYS A 192 17.82 -6.99 14.73
CA LYS A 192 18.81 -6.53 13.73
C LYS A 192 18.22 -6.43 12.33
N GLY A 193 17.02 -5.84 12.21
CA GLY A 193 16.39 -5.53 10.93
C GLY A 193 14.92 -5.88 10.89
N MET A 194 14.50 -6.48 9.78
CA MET A 194 13.13 -6.95 9.57
C MET A 194 13.11 -8.30 8.86
N GLN A 195 11.98 -8.96 8.89
CA GLN A 195 11.68 -10.14 8.11
C GLN A 195 10.48 -9.87 7.22
N LEU A 196 10.58 -10.15 5.93
CA LEU A 196 9.40 -10.27 5.07
C LEU A 196 8.91 -11.72 5.19
N VAL A 197 7.79 -11.90 5.88
CA VAL A 197 7.12 -13.20 6.05
C VAL A 197 6.10 -13.36 4.94
N MET A 198 6.16 -14.50 4.25
CA MET A 198 5.31 -14.82 3.10
C MET A 198 4.64 -16.17 3.34
N GLU A 199 3.31 -16.18 3.35
CA GLU A 199 2.51 -17.34 3.77
C GLU A 199 1.38 -17.62 2.79
N TRP A 200 1.27 -18.88 2.36
CA TRP A 200 0.11 -19.38 1.64
C TRP A 200 -0.05 -20.87 1.91
N ASP A 201 -1.30 -21.34 1.95
CA ASP A 201 -1.57 -22.75 2.26
C ASP A 201 -0.79 -23.14 3.53
N SER A 202 -0.16 -24.31 3.56
CA SER A 202 0.61 -24.77 4.71
C SER A 202 2.10 -24.46 4.60
N VAL A 203 2.49 -23.37 3.91
CA VAL A 203 3.89 -22.98 3.68
C VAL A 203 4.14 -21.55 4.13
N ARG A 204 5.23 -21.38 4.89
CA ARG A 204 5.80 -20.10 5.29
C ARG A 204 7.23 -19.99 4.78
N ALA A 205 7.52 -18.90 4.08
CA ALA A 205 8.86 -18.49 3.72
C ALA A 205 9.21 -17.19 4.45
N ILE A 206 10.44 -17.08 4.95
CA ILE A 206 10.90 -15.90 5.69
C ILE A 206 12.13 -15.36 4.98
N LEU A 207 12.05 -14.10 4.54
CA LEU A 207 13.17 -13.38 3.97
C LEU A 207 13.75 -12.39 5.00
N PRO A 208 14.93 -12.68 5.60
CA PRO A 208 15.58 -11.77 6.54
C PRO A 208 16.26 -10.62 5.82
N ILE A 209 16.04 -9.39 6.30
CA ILE A 209 16.54 -8.16 5.70
C ILE A 209 17.13 -7.27 6.80
N LYS A 210 18.41 -6.91 6.67
CA LYS A 210 19.10 -5.97 7.59
C LYS A 210 19.21 -4.60 6.92
N TYR A 211 19.24 -3.51 7.68
CA TYR A 211 19.30 -2.14 7.15
C TYR A 211 20.05 -1.19 8.08
#